data_AF-A0A080M0W7-F1
#
_entry.id   AF-A0A080M0W7-F1
#
_cell.length_a   1.000
_cell.length_b   1.000
_cell.length_c   1.000
_cell.angle_alpha   90.00
_cell.angle_beta   90.00
_cell.angle_gamma   90.00
#
_symmetry.space_group_name_H-M   'P 1'
#
loop_
_entity.id
_entity.type
_entity.pdbx_description
1 polymer ?
#
loop_
_entity_poly.entity_id
_entity_poly.type
_entity_poly.pdbx_seq_one_letter_code
_entity_poly.pdbx_strand_id
1 'polypeptide(L)'
;MPGLLDQVEGEILQVSADGAYDSHGCPAAIAERDARATIPSRDGAVPWGDEHPRNAILQEIEAKGLDGWKNDSGYPRRSIAENRMYRLKQLGDSLYS
;
A
#
# COMPACT_ATOMS: atom_id res chain seq x y z
N MET A 1 -9.63 -0.83 4.27
CA MET A 1 -8.99 -1.62 3.20
C MET A 1 -9.52 -3.05 3.09
N PRO A 2 -9.79 -3.80 4.17
CA PRO A 2 -10.25 -5.19 4.05
C PRO A 2 -11.47 -5.34 3.11
N GLY A 3 -12.58 -4.66 3.39
CA GLY A 3 -13.76 -4.68 2.50
C GLY A 3 -13.63 -3.91 1.17
N LEU A 4 -12.46 -3.35 0.86
CA LEU A 4 -12.20 -2.72 -0.44
C LEU A 4 -11.64 -3.73 -1.45
N LEU A 5 -10.85 -4.69 -0.98
CA LEU A 5 -10.26 -5.71 -1.85
C LEU A 5 -11.32 -6.65 -2.45
N ASP A 6 -12.43 -6.86 -1.72
CA ASP A 6 -13.59 -7.64 -2.18
C ASP A 6 -14.34 -6.99 -3.35
N GLN A 7 -14.16 -5.68 -3.56
CA GLN A 7 -14.79 -4.94 -4.66
C GLN A 7 -14.00 -5.08 -5.97
N VAL A 8 -12.80 -5.65 -5.92
CA VAL A 8 -11.94 -5.85 -7.08
C VAL A 8 -12.02 -7.33 -7.48
N GLU A 9 -12.75 -7.58 -8.56
CA GLU A 9 -12.84 -8.91 -9.17
C GLU A 9 -11.52 -9.31 -9.83
N GLY A 10 -11.20 -10.61 -9.79
CA GLY A 10 -10.01 -11.18 -10.42
C GLY A 10 -8.76 -11.21 -9.54
N GLU A 11 -7.63 -11.47 -10.18
CA GLU A 11 -6.31 -11.56 -9.55
C GLU A 11 -5.75 -10.17 -9.24
N ILE A 12 -5.22 -9.99 -8.02
CA ILE A 12 -4.53 -8.77 -7.60
C ILE A 12 -3.06 -9.11 -7.42
N LEU A 13 -2.18 -8.57 -8.26
CA LEU A 13 -0.74 -8.83 -8.14
C LEU A 13 -0.08 -8.01 -7.01
N GLN A 14 -0.57 -6.79 -6.79
CA GLN A 14 0.03 -5.86 -5.85
C GLN A 14 -0.99 -4.83 -5.35
N VAL A 15 -0.88 -4.47 -4.08
CA VAL A 15 -1.62 -3.36 -3.45
C VAL A 15 -0.64 -2.35 -2.90
N SER A 16 -0.69 -1.12 -3.42
CA SER A 16 0.14 0.01 -2.98
C SER A 16 -0.69 1.03 -2.23
N ALA A 17 -0.35 1.28 -0.96
CA ALA A 17 -1.08 2.21 -0.09
C ALA A 17 -0.10 2.98 0.81
N ASP A 18 -0.58 4.00 1.53
CA ASP A 18 0.27 4.86 2.36
C ASP A 18 0.40 4.26 3.76
N GLY A 19 1.30 4.83 4.56
CA GLY A 19 1.50 4.43 5.94
C GLY A 19 0.29 4.61 6.87
N ALA A 20 -0.84 5.19 6.43
CA ALA A 20 -2.10 5.12 7.21
C ALA A 20 -2.73 3.72 7.11
N TYR A 21 -2.45 2.98 6.04
CA TYR A 21 -2.83 1.57 5.86
C TYR A 21 -1.83 0.59 6.45
N ASP A 22 -0.76 1.08 7.09
CA ASP A 22 0.17 0.26 7.87
C ASP A 22 -0.44 -0.14 9.22
N SER A 23 -1.49 -0.94 9.15
CA SER A 23 -2.27 -1.47 10.29
C SER A 23 -2.30 -2.99 10.24
N HIS A 24 -2.50 -3.66 11.37
CA HIS A 24 -2.43 -5.12 11.46
C HIS A 24 -3.25 -5.85 10.38
N GLY A 25 -4.53 -5.52 10.25
CA GLY A 25 -5.42 -6.21 9.30
C GLY A 25 -5.15 -5.90 7.83
N CYS A 26 -4.38 -4.87 7.49
CA CYS A 26 -4.22 -4.45 6.10
C CYS A 26 -3.27 -5.36 5.31
N PRO A 27 -1.98 -5.55 5.71
CA PRO A 27 -1.10 -6.51 5.04
C PRO A 27 -1.64 -7.95 5.10
N ALA A 28 -2.37 -8.31 6.16
CA ALA A 28 -3.04 -9.60 6.27
C ALA A 28 -4.11 -9.78 5.17
N ALA A 29 -5.03 -8.82 5.01
CA ALA A 29 -6.05 -8.88 3.97
C ALA A 29 -5.46 -8.86 2.54
N ILE A 30 -4.32 -8.19 2.33
CA ILE A 30 -3.62 -8.24 1.04
C ILE A 30 -3.04 -9.64 0.80
N ALA A 31 -2.43 -10.24 1.83
CA ALA A 31 -1.88 -11.60 1.74
C ALA A 31 -2.98 -12.65 1.51
N GLU A 32 -4.18 -12.49 2.08
CA GLU A 32 -5.35 -13.35 1.81
C GLU A 32 -5.79 -13.33 0.34
N ARG A 33 -5.42 -12.30 -0.42
CA ARG A 33 -5.67 -12.19 -1.88
C ARG A 33 -4.46 -12.62 -2.72
N ASP A 34 -3.45 -13.25 -2.11
CA ASP A 34 -2.17 -13.62 -2.73
C ASP A 34 -1.45 -12.45 -3.41
N ALA A 35 -1.68 -11.24 -2.91
CA ALA A 35 -1.16 -10.01 -3.48
C ALA A 35 0.10 -9.53 -2.73
N ARG A 36 1.00 -8.83 -3.42
CA ARG A 36 2.13 -8.16 -2.77
C ARG A 36 1.66 -6.86 -2.09
N ALA A 37 1.92 -6.70 -0.79
CA ALA A 37 1.71 -5.43 -0.10
C ALA A 37 2.91 -4.49 -0.30
N THR A 38 2.68 -3.29 -0.83
CA THR A 38 3.69 -2.23 -0.94
C THR A 38 3.23 -0.99 -0.19
N ILE A 39 3.23 -1.13 1.13
CA ILE A 39 2.84 -0.10 2.11
C ILE A 39 4.07 0.30 2.90
N PRO A 40 4.50 1.57 2.86
CA PRO A 40 5.67 2.00 3.61
C PRO A 40 5.35 1.93 5.10
N SER A 41 6.19 1.22 5.84
CA SER A 41 6.09 1.20 7.30
C SER A 41 6.49 2.54 7.89
N ARG A 42 5.93 2.87 9.04
CA ARG A 42 6.29 4.08 9.79
C ARG A 42 7.71 3.98 10.35
N ASP A 43 8.35 5.13 10.55
CA ASP A 43 9.64 5.19 11.22
C ASP A 43 9.54 4.58 12.64
N GLY A 44 10.56 3.82 13.04
CA GLY A 44 10.56 3.09 14.31
C GLY A 44 9.57 1.91 14.38
N ALA A 45 9.04 1.45 13.25
CA ALA A 45 8.19 0.26 13.20
C ALA A 45 8.90 -0.99 13.73
N VAL A 46 8.24 -1.67 14.68
CA VAL A 46 8.69 -2.98 15.18
C VAL A 46 7.92 -4.12 14.52
N PRO A 47 8.50 -5.33 14.43
CA PRO A 47 7.79 -6.53 13.99
C PRO A 47 6.54 -6.80 14.82
N TRP A 48 5.49 -7.30 14.16
CA TRP A 48 4.36 -7.92 14.85
C TRP A 48 4.63 -9.41 15.09
N GLY A 49 3.93 -10.04 16.02
CA GLY A 49 4.09 -11.49 16.29
C GLY A 49 3.70 -12.37 15.10
N ASP A 50 3.94 -13.68 15.23
CA ASP A 50 3.40 -14.73 14.36
C ASP A 50 3.69 -14.56 12.84
N GLU A 51 4.93 -14.25 12.47
CA GLU A 51 5.38 -14.16 11.06
C GLU A 51 4.48 -13.27 10.18
N HIS A 52 3.91 -12.21 10.77
CA HIS A 52 2.96 -11.35 10.08
C HIS A 52 3.50 -10.83 8.73
N PRO A 53 2.70 -10.77 7.64
CA PRO A 53 3.16 -10.36 6.30
C PRO A 53 3.89 -9.01 6.24
N ARG A 54 3.56 -8.10 7.15
CA ARG A 54 4.27 -6.82 7.33
C ARG A 54 5.74 -6.98 7.68
N ASN A 55 6.12 -8.02 8.43
CA ASN A 55 7.49 -8.20 8.89
C ASN A 55 8.45 -8.42 7.72
N ALA A 56 8.00 -9.06 6.64
CA ALA A 56 8.79 -9.18 5.41
C ALA A 56 9.09 -7.80 4.81
N ILE A 57 8.13 -6.86 4.83
CA ILE A 57 8.34 -5.49 4.37
C ILE A 57 9.37 -4.77 5.24
N LEU A 58 9.31 -4.95 6.57
CA LEU A 58 10.30 -4.37 7.50
C LEU A 58 11.71 -4.90 7.22
N GLN A 59 11.86 -6.21 7.04
CA GLN A 59 13.14 -6.84 6.71
C GLN A 59 13.68 -6.32 5.37
N GLU A 60 12.82 -6.17 4.36
CA GLU A 60 13.23 -5.59 3.08
C GLU A 60 13.71 -4.14 3.25
N ILE A 61 13.00 -3.32 4.02
CA ILE A 61 13.37 -1.93 4.30
C ILE A 61 14.67 -1.85 5.09
N GLU A 62 14.88 -2.71 6.08
CA GLU A 62 16.11 -2.79 6.87
C GLU A 62 17.31 -3.14 5.98
N ALA A 63 17.13 -4.08 5.04
CA ALA A 63 18.21 -4.54 4.17
C ALA A 63 18.64 -3.51 3.11
N LYS A 64 17.69 -2.75 2.54
CA LYS A 64 17.97 -1.87 1.36
C LYS A 64 17.67 -0.39 1.59
N GLY A 65 17.22 -0.01 2.78
CA GLY A 65 16.72 1.32 3.11
C GLY A 65 15.33 1.59 2.53
N LEU A 66 14.64 2.58 3.11
CA LEU A 66 13.27 2.93 2.70
C LEU A 66 13.19 3.38 1.23
N ASP A 67 14.14 4.19 0.77
CA ASP A 67 14.14 4.70 -0.61
C ASP A 67 14.47 3.61 -1.63
N GLY A 68 15.42 2.71 -1.31
CA GLY A 68 15.68 1.51 -2.11
C GLY A 68 14.45 0.63 -2.21
N TRP A 69 13.78 0.38 -1.08
CA TRP A 69 12.56 -0.41 -1.04
C TRP A 69 11.44 0.22 -1.88
N LYS A 70 11.24 1.55 -1.82
CA LYS A 70 10.23 2.23 -2.63
C LYS A 70 10.47 2.03 -4.14
N ASN A 71 11.72 2.15 -4.58
CA ASN A 71 12.07 1.98 -5.98
C ASN A 71 11.82 0.54 -6.45
N ASP A 72 12.30 -0.45 -5.70
CA ASP A 72 12.19 -1.87 -6.06
C ASP A 72 10.76 -2.41 -5.99
N SER A 73 9.97 -1.91 -5.05
CA SER A 73 8.56 -2.32 -4.84
C SER A 73 7.60 -1.66 -5.84
N GLY A 74 8.08 -0.74 -6.68
CA GLY A 74 7.22 0.03 -7.58
C GLY A 74 6.25 0.97 -6.85
N TYR A 75 6.52 1.29 -5.58
CA TYR A 75 5.73 2.23 -4.77
C TYR A 75 5.45 3.59 -5.47
N PRO A 76 6.36 4.18 -6.28
CA PRO A 76 6.09 5.41 -7.01
C PRO A 76 4.82 5.40 -7.88
N ARG A 77 4.31 4.22 -8.29
CA ARG A 77 3.06 4.13 -9.06
C ARG A 77 1.85 4.71 -8.32
N ARG A 78 1.86 4.69 -6.98
CA ARG A 78 0.81 5.28 -6.14
C ARG A 78 0.59 6.76 -6.46
N SER A 79 1.66 7.55 -6.58
CA SER A 79 1.55 9.00 -6.77
C SER A 79 0.92 9.38 -8.12
N ILE A 80 1.05 8.50 -9.13
CA ILE A 80 0.39 8.67 -10.43
C ILE A 80 -1.12 8.54 -10.28
N ALA A 81 -1.58 7.50 -9.55
CA ALA A 81 -3.00 7.30 -9.28
C ALA A 81 -3.58 8.45 -8.44
N GLU A 82 -2.86 8.89 -7.41
CA GLU A 82 -3.26 10.04 -6.58
C GLU A 82 -3.41 11.32 -7.40
N ASN A 83 -2.42 11.64 -8.25
CA ASN A 83 -2.48 12.81 -9.12
C ASN A 83 -3.64 12.74 -10.10
N ARG A 84 -3.97 11.55 -10.62
CA ARG A 84 -5.13 11.36 -11.50
C ARG A 84 -6.44 11.61 -10.75
N MET A 85 -6.58 11.07 -9.54
CA MET A 85 -7.75 11.29 -8.69
C MET A 85 -7.89 12.75 -8.27
N TYR A 86 -6.78 13.43 -7.95
CA TYR A 86 -6.77 14.85 -7.65
C TYR A 86 -7.32 15.67 -8.82
N ARG A 87 -6.84 15.42 -10.05
CA ARG A 87 -7.35 16.09 -11.26
C ARG A 87 -8.83 15.82 -11.49
N LEU A 88 -9.30 14.59 -11.26
CA LEU A 88 -10.71 14.24 -11.38
C LEU A 88 -11.58 15.02 -10.39
N LYS A 89 -11.13 15.15 -9.13
CA LYS A 89 -11.83 15.94 -8.11
C LYS A 89 -11.94 17.42 -8.50
N GLN A 90 -10.85 18.02 -8.97
CA GLN A 90 -10.84 19.42 -9.42
C GLN A 90 -11.85 19.68 -10.56
N LEU A 91 -12.04 18.72 -11.47
CA LEU A 91 -13.05 18.83 -12.52
C LEU A 91 -14.48 18.76 -11.96
N GLY A 92 -14.73 17.85 -11.01
CA GLY A 92 -16.02 17.77 -10.32
C GLY A 92 -16.33 19.08 -9.57
N ASP A 93 -15.39 19.56 -8.77
CA ASP A 93 -15.56 20.80 -8.01
C ASP A 93 -15.82 21.99 -8.94
N SER A 94 -15.15 22.05 -10.10
CA SER A 94 -15.40 23.09 -11.11
C SER A 94 -16.73 22.96 -11.86
N LEU A 95 -17.34 21.77 -11.92
CA LEU A 95 -18.59 21.51 -12.63
C LEU A 95 -19.82 21.66 -11.73
N TYR A 96 -19.64 21.53 -10.41
CA TYR A 96 -20.70 21.60 -9.41
C TYR A 96 -20.57 22.80 -8.45
N SER A 97 -19.71 23.77 -8.78
CA SER A 97 -19.59 25.07 -8.10
C SER A 97 -20.54 26.13 -8.64
#